data_AF-A0A7X4HD37-F1
#
_entry.id   AF-A0A7X4HD37-F1
#
_cell.length_a   1.000
_cell.length_b   1.000
_cell.length_c   1.000
_cell.angle_alpha   90.00
_cell.angle_beta   90.00
_cell.angle_gamma   90.00
#
_symmetry.space_group_name_H-M   'P 1'
#
loop_
_entity.id
_entity.type
_entity.pdbx_description
1 polymer ?
#
loop_
_entity_poly.entity_id
_entity_poly.type
_entity_poly.pdbx_seq_one_letter_code
_entity_poly.pdbx_strand_id
1 'polypeptide(L)'
;MVGNAATEVLKRATGRLRPSETDDPNRWHAGGKSFPSGHVTTAAALVTPFILEYKDDHPAVWLMAALPVYEMVSRVKTRSHWQTDVLAGAAVGAASGYLAQRKGPFVLRAMPGGVFVGFGKRF
;
A
#
# COMPACT_ATOMS: atom_id res chain seq x y z
N MET A 1 9.15 -1.13 1.40
CA MET A 1 9.48 0.30 1.23
C MET A 1 8.95 0.92 -0.07
N VAL A 2 8.68 0.16 -1.15
CA VAL A 2 8.14 0.69 -2.43
C VAL A 2 6.73 1.30 -2.30
N GLY A 3 5.83 0.68 -1.52
CA GLY A 3 4.46 1.19 -1.34
C GLY A 3 4.35 2.58 -0.72
N ASN A 4 5.24 2.92 0.23
CA ASN A 4 5.23 4.24 0.87
C ASN A 4 5.66 5.36 -0.08
N ALA A 5 6.67 5.10 -0.92
CA ALA A 5 7.10 6.07 -1.93
C ALA A 5 5.97 6.35 -2.95
N ALA A 6 5.27 5.31 -3.43
CA ALA A 6 4.12 5.47 -4.30
C ALA A 6 3.01 6.31 -3.61
N THR A 7 2.69 6.01 -2.35
CA THR A 7 1.63 6.74 -1.62
C THR A 7 1.95 8.21 -1.40
N GLU A 8 3.20 8.58 -1.14
CA GLU A 8 3.58 9.99 -0.94
C GLU A 8 3.54 10.79 -2.24
N VAL A 9 3.93 10.19 -3.37
CA VAL A 9 3.77 10.80 -4.70
C VAL A 9 2.29 11.03 -4.99
N LEU A 10 1.46 10.00 -4.79
CA LEU A 10 0.01 10.09 -5.00
C LEU A 10 -0.67 11.12 -4.09
N LYS A 11 -0.26 11.23 -2.82
CA LYS A 11 -0.82 12.24 -1.91
C LYS A 11 -0.51 13.66 -2.37
N ARG A 12 0.74 13.92 -2.78
CA ARG A 12 1.14 15.24 -3.31
C ARG A 12 0.41 15.56 -4.61
N ALA A 13 0.23 14.59 -5.48
CA ALA A 13 -0.48 14.77 -6.75
C ALA A 13 -1.99 15.01 -6.56
N THR A 14 -2.63 14.25 -5.67
CA THR A 14 -4.09 14.27 -5.50
C THR A 14 -4.59 15.34 -4.53
N GLY A 15 -3.82 15.70 -3.50
CA GLY A 15 -4.16 16.78 -2.58
C GLY A 15 -5.52 16.64 -1.88
N ARG A 16 -6.06 15.42 -1.75
CA ARG A 16 -7.43 15.17 -1.26
C ARG A 16 -7.57 15.42 0.24
N LEU A 17 -8.58 16.18 0.65
CA LEU A 17 -8.91 16.38 2.07
C LEU A 17 -9.57 15.13 2.68
N ARG A 18 -9.39 14.97 3.99
CA ARG A 18 -9.91 13.87 4.81
C ARG A 18 -11.32 14.17 5.31
N PRO A 19 -12.08 13.13 5.71
CA PRO A 19 -13.36 13.34 6.40
C PRO A 19 -13.24 14.14 7.71
N SER A 20 -12.05 14.24 8.32
CA SER A 20 -11.82 15.08 9.50
C SER A 20 -11.69 16.58 9.16
N GLU A 21 -11.46 16.92 7.90
CA GLU A 21 -11.22 18.29 7.41
C GLU A 21 -12.42 18.85 6.64
N THR A 22 -13.26 17.98 6.07
CA THR A 22 -14.42 18.36 5.27
C THR A 22 -15.44 17.22 5.22
N ASP A 23 -16.71 17.55 5.02
CA ASP A 23 -17.78 16.58 4.74
C ASP A 23 -17.95 16.30 3.23
N ASP A 24 -17.25 17.04 2.36
CA ASP A 24 -17.28 16.82 0.91
C ASP A 24 -16.16 15.85 0.46
N PRO A 25 -16.49 14.62 0.02
CA PRO A 25 -15.50 13.65 -0.42
C PRO A 25 -14.76 14.04 -1.71
N ASN A 26 -15.26 15.03 -2.47
CA ASN A 26 -14.70 15.44 -3.75
C ASN A 26 -13.75 16.65 -3.66
N ARG A 27 -13.28 16.98 -2.46
CA ARG A 27 -12.27 18.02 -2.25
C ARG A 27 -10.86 17.54 -2.61
N TRP A 28 -10.61 17.43 -3.91
CA TRP A 28 -9.31 17.12 -4.49
C TRP A 28 -8.45 18.38 -4.67
N HIS A 29 -7.14 18.20 -4.79
CA HIS A 29 -6.15 19.25 -5.04
C HIS A 29 -6.20 20.45 -4.07
N ALA A 30 -6.66 20.19 -2.84
CA ALA A 30 -6.84 21.19 -1.79
C ALA A 30 -5.73 21.13 -0.72
N GLY A 31 -4.58 20.53 -1.06
CA GLY A 31 -3.42 20.41 -0.16
C GLY A 31 -3.53 19.30 0.90
N GLY A 32 -4.60 18.50 0.87
CA GLY A 32 -4.81 17.39 1.78
C GLY A 32 -3.94 16.16 1.47
N LYS A 33 -3.93 15.20 2.40
CA LYS A 33 -3.14 13.96 2.29
C LYS A 33 -4.00 12.72 2.61
N SER A 34 -5.21 12.67 2.05
CA SER A 34 -6.16 11.56 2.28
C SER A 34 -5.94 10.40 1.31
N PHE A 35 -5.71 10.65 0.02
CA PHE A 35 -5.65 9.57 -0.98
C PHE A 35 -4.21 9.20 -1.40
N PRO A 36 -3.88 7.90 -1.53
CA PRO A 36 -4.53 6.75 -0.89
C PRO A 36 -4.10 6.61 0.58
N SER A 37 -4.74 5.69 1.32
CA SER A 37 -4.34 5.41 2.70
C SER A 37 -2.99 4.68 2.78
N GLY A 38 -1.97 5.36 3.32
CA GLY A 38 -0.62 4.80 3.47
C GLY A 38 -0.53 3.64 4.49
N HIS A 39 -1.31 3.69 5.57
CA HIS A 39 -1.35 2.60 6.57
C HIS A 39 -1.91 1.31 5.96
N VAL A 40 -3.05 1.42 5.27
CA VAL A 40 -3.65 0.28 4.56
C VAL A 40 -2.72 -0.23 3.47
N THR A 41 -2.08 0.68 2.70
CA THR A 41 -1.10 0.29 1.68
C THR A 41 0.05 -0.50 2.27
N THR A 42 0.62 -0.05 3.40
CA THR A 42 1.74 -0.72 4.07
C THR A 42 1.32 -2.08 4.62
N ALA A 43 0.19 -2.16 5.31
CA ALA A 43 -0.32 -3.41 5.87
C ALA A 43 -0.59 -4.44 4.77
N ALA A 44 -1.27 -4.04 3.68
CA ALA A 44 -1.52 -4.92 2.55
C ALA A 44 -0.22 -5.38 1.86
N ALA A 45 0.71 -4.46 1.60
CA ALA A 45 2.01 -4.80 1.01
C ALA A 45 2.85 -5.74 1.88
N LEU A 46 2.70 -5.68 3.20
CA LEU A 46 3.39 -6.55 4.14
C LEU A 46 2.83 -7.97 4.10
N VAL A 47 1.50 -8.13 4.15
CA VAL A 47 0.89 -9.46 4.31
C VAL A 47 0.76 -10.23 3.00
N THR A 48 0.60 -9.54 1.86
CA THR A 48 0.37 -10.19 0.57
C THR A 48 1.47 -11.19 0.17
N PRO A 49 2.78 -10.90 0.27
CA PRO A 49 3.82 -11.89 -0.06
C PRO A 49 3.73 -13.17 0.77
N PHE A 50 3.46 -13.05 2.08
CA PHE A 50 3.32 -14.22 2.97
C PHE A 50 2.11 -15.07 2.60
N ILE A 51 0.97 -14.42 2.34
CA ILE A 51 -0.23 -15.13 1.89
C ILE A 51 0.05 -15.87 0.58
N LEU A 52 0.69 -15.21 -0.39
CA LEU A 52 0.99 -15.83 -1.68
C LEU A 52 1.98 -17.00 -1.60
N GLU A 53 2.95 -16.92 -0.69
CA GLU A 53 3.96 -17.97 -0.51
C GLU A 53 3.39 -19.21 0.20
N TYR A 54 2.55 -19.03 1.23
CA TYR A 54 2.18 -20.11 2.14
C TYR A 54 0.72 -20.56 2.06
N LYS A 55 -0.13 -19.93 1.23
CA LYS A 55 -1.58 -20.22 1.19
C LYS A 55 -1.94 -21.68 0.89
N ASP A 56 -1.10 -22.39 0.15
CA ASP A 56 -1.40 -23.74 -0.33
C ASP A 56 -1.10 -24.80 0.75
N ASP A 57 -0.02 -24.63 1.51
CA ASP A 57 0.35 -25.54 2.61
C ASP A 57 -0.27 -25.15 3.95
N HIS A 58 -0.56 -23.86 4.13
CA HIS A 58 -1.03 -23.28 5.40
C HIS A 58 -2.20 -22.32 5.16
N PRO A 59 -3.44 -22.83 4.96
CA PRO A 59 -4.61 -21.99 4.66
C PRO A 59 -4.90 -20.95 5.76
N ALA A 60 -4.47 -21.20 7.00
CA ALA A 60 -4.56 -20.23 8.10
C ALA A 60 -3.79 -18.92 7.85
N VAL A 61 -2.84 -18.88 6.90
CA VAL A 61 -2.09 -17.66 6.54
C VAL A 61 -3.02 -16.54 6.05
N TRP A 62 -4.20 -16.89 5.52
CA TRP A 62 -5.21 -15.90 5.13
C TRP A 62 -5.69 -15.03 6.29
N LEU A 63 -5.55 -15.49 7.54
CA LEU A 63 -5.85 -14.67 8.72
C LEU A 63 -4.99 -13.40 8.81
N MET A 64 -3.82 -13.37 8.16
CA MET A 64 -3.00 -12.15 8.08
C MET A 64 -3.74 -11.01 7.36
N ALA A 65 -4.70 -11.31 6.48
CA ALA A 65 -5.55 -10.30 5.84
C ALA A 65 -6.42 -9.51 6.84
N ALA A 66 -6.60 -10.00 8.07
CA ALA A 66 -7.27 -9.25 9.12
C ALA A 66 -6.55 -7.93 9.46
N LEU A 67 -5.22 -7.86 9.29
CA LEU A 67 -4.44 -6.65 9.56
C LEU A 67 -4.81 -5.48 8.65
N PRO A 68 -4.73 -5.58 7.30
CA PRO A 68 -5.18 -4.50 6.44
C PRO A 68 -6.68 -4.23 6.56
N VAL A 69 -7.52 -5.25 6.77
CA VAL A 69 -8.96 -5.05 6.99
C VAL A 69 -9.24 -4.22 8.25
N TYR A 70 -8.56 -4.53 9.36
CA TYR A 70 -8.67 -3.75 10.60
C TYR A 70 -8.23 -2.30 10.38
N GLU A 71 -7.12 -2.07 9.69
CA GLU A 71 -6.67 -0.72 9.33
C GLU A 71 -7.73 0.01 8.48
N MET A 72 -8.31 -0.63 7.46
CA MET A 72 -9.36 -0.02 6.64
C MET A 72 -10.54 0.46 7.50
N VAL A 73 -11.03 -0.40 8.41
CA VAL A 73 -12.14 -0.05 9.32
C VAL A 73 -11.73 1.07 10.27
N SER A 74 -10.55 0.98 10.88
CA SER A 74 -10.04 1.98 11.83
C SER A 74 -9.91 3.36 11.17
N ARG A 75 -9.36 3.43 9.96
CA ARG A 75 -9.14 4.70 9.24
C ARG A 75 -10.43 5.37 8.81
N VAL A 76 -11.46 4.60 8.45
CA VAL A 76 -12.78 5.15 8.14
C VAL A 76 -13.48 5.62 9.41
N LYS A 77 -13.50 4.79 10.47
CA LYS A 77 -14.16 5.14 11.75
C LYS A 77 -13.56 6.37 12.43
N THR A 78 -12.24 6.53 12.35
CA THR A 78 -11.53 7.70 12.88
C THR A 78 -11.60 8.92 11.97
N ARG A 79 -12.41 8.89 10.89
CA ARG A 79 -12.54 9.97 9.89
C ARG A 79 -11.20 10.38 9.27
N SER A 80 -10.20 9.51 9.31
CA SER A 80 -8.87 9.77 8.77
C SER A 80 -8.81 9.60 7.25
N HIS A 81 -9.71 8.77 6.70
CA HIS A 81 -9.74 8.43 5.28
C HIS A 81 -11.16 8.13 4.80
N TRP A 82 -11.43 8.44 3.54
CA TRP A 82 -12.63 7.99 2.84
C TRP A 82 -12.55 6.48 2.54
N GLN A 83 -13.71 5.83 2.36
CA GLN A 83 -13.77 4.42 1.97
C GLN A 83 -12.97 4.14 0.68
N THR A 84 -13.00 5.06 -0.29
CA THR A 84 -12.23 4.93 -1.53
C THR A 84 -10.73 5.05 -1.31
N ASP A 85 -10.27 5.82 -0.32
CA ASP A 85 -8.84 5.94 0.00
C ASP A 85 -8.27 4.63 0.56
N VAL A 86 -9.04 3.95 1.40
CA VAL A 86 -8.63 2.69 2.02
C VAL A 86 -8.70 1.52 1.03
N LEU A 87 -9.69 1.48 0.15
CA LEU A 87 -9.77 0.49 -0.93
C LEU A 87 -8.61 0.66 -1.93
N ALA A 88 -8.32 1.90 -2.35
CA ALA A 88 -7.18 2.18 -3.22
C ALA A 88 -5.86 1.83 -2.53
N GLY A 89 -5.72 2.14 -1.23
CA GLY A 89 -4.55 1.74 -0.46
C GLY A 89 -4.35 0.23 -0.42
N ALA A 90 -5.41 -0.54 -0.17
CA ALA A 90 -5.35 -2.00 -0.18
C ALA A 90 -4.93 -2.54 -1.56
N ALA A 91 -5.50 -2.01 -2.64
CA ALA A 91 -5.14 -2.40 -4.00
C ALA A 91 -3.67 -2.11 -4.34
N VAL A 92 -3.19 -0.90 -4.06
CA VAL A 92 -1.78 -0.51 -4.29
C VAL A 92 -0.83 -1.36 -3.44
N GLY A 93 -1.19 -1.61 -2.18
CA GLY A 93 -0.40 -2.41 -1.27
C GLY A 93 -0.30 -3.86 -1.72
N ALA A 94 -1.44 -4.50 -2.01
CA ALA A 94 -1.49 -5.87 -2.49
C ALA A 94 -0.76 -6.04 -3.83
N ALA A 95 -0.93 -5.12 -4.78
CA ALA A 95 -0.19 -5.12 -6.04
C ALA A 95 1.33 -5.00 -5.80
N SER A 96 1.75 -4.13 -4.89
CA SER A 96 3.17 -3.99 -4.53
C SER A 96 3.73 -5.27 -3.89
N GLY A 97 2.98 -5.89 -2.98
CA GLY A 97 3.35 -7.15 -2.35
C GLY A 97 3.42 -8.31 -3.35
N TYR A 98 2.45 -8.39 -4.26
CA TYR A 98 2.44 -9.37 -5.35
C TYR A 98 3.66 -9.21 -6.27
N LEU A 99 3.98 -7.98 -6.66
CA LEU A 99 5.16 -7.70 -7.48
C LEU A 99 6.47 -8.00 -6.74
N ALA A 100 6.53 -7.80 -5.43
CA ALA A 100 7.68 -8.16 -4.60
C ALA A 100 7.84 -9.68 -4.43
N GLN A 101 6.72 -10.41 -4.36
CA GLN A 101 6.71 -11.87 -4.29
C GLN A 101 7.09 -12.51 -5.62
N ARG A 102 6.70 -11.90 -6.74
CA ARG A 102 7.24 -12.28 -8.05
C ARG A 102 8.75 -12.10 -7.99
N LYS A 103 9.49 -13.21 -7.92
CA LYS A 103 10.95 -13.25 -8.10
C LYS A 103 11.31 -12.82 -9.52
N GLY A 104 11.19 -11.54 -9.81
CA GLY A 104 11.71 -10.94 -11.03
C GLY A 104 13.25 -10.94 -10.97
N PRO A 105 13.94 -10.98 -12.11
CA PRO A 105 15.40 -10.98 -12.13
C PRO A 105 15.98 -9.63 -11.69
N PHE A 106 15.16 -8.61 -11.39
CA PHE A 106 15.64 -7.26 -11.13
C PHE A 106 15.61 -6.92 -9.65
N VAL A 107 16.78 -6.71 -9.05
CA VAL A 107 16.94 -6.13 -7.73
C VAL A 107 17.22 -4.63 -7.91
N LEU A 108 16.23 -3.80 -7.57
CA LEU A 108 16.39 -2.35 -7.52
C LEU A 108 16.75 -1.94 -6.09
N ARG A 109 17.98 -1.45 -5.89
CA ARG A 109 18.46 -0.99 -4.58
C ARG A 109 18.90 0.46 -4.68
N ALA A 110 18.24 1.34 -3.95
CA ALA A 110 18.65 2.73 -3.83
C ALA A 110 19.80 2.82 -2.81
N MET A 111 20.92 3.43 -3.20
CA MET A 111 22.06 3.72 -2.34
C MET A 111 22.30 5.24 -2.29
N PRO A 112 23.00 5.77 -1.27
CA PRO A 112 23.39 7.17 -1.26
C PRO A 112 24.30 7.44 -2.47
N GLY A 113 23.77 8.14 -3.48
CA GLY A 113 24.49 8.50 -4.71
C GLY A 113 24.05 7.79 -6.00
N GLY A 114 23.07 6.87 -5.98
CA GLY A 114 22.58 6.25 -7.22
C GLY A 114 21.54 5.14 -7.07
N VAL A 115 21.00 4.70 -8.20
CA VAL A 115 20.08 3.55 -8.29
C VAL A 115 20.83 2.37 -8.89
N PHE A 116 20.94 1.28 -8.14
CA PHE A 116 21.48 0.02 -8.65
C PHE A 116 20.35 -0.84 -9.22
N VAL A 117 20.50 -1.27 -10.47
CA VAL A 117 19.65 -2.28 -11.12
C VAL A 117 20.46 -3.55 -11.30
N GLY A 118 20.24 -4.57 -10.46
CA GLY A 118 20.94 -5.86 -10.54
C GLY A 118 20.11 -6.93 -11.24
N PHE A 119 20.70 -7.70 -12.15
CA PHE A 119 20.07 -8.88 -12.77
C PHE A 119 20.45 -10.17 -12.03
N GLY A 120 19.57 -10.69 -11.18
CA GLY A 120 19.71 -11.99 -10.54
C GLY A 120 19.03 -13.08 -11.36
N LYS A 121 19.81 -13.86 -12.12
CA LYS A 121 19.36 -15.13 -12.72
C LYS A 121 19.93 -16.27 -11.88
N ARG A 122 19.09 -17.19 -11.39
CA ARG A 122 19.56 -18.46 -10.81
C ARG A 122 19.48 -19.52 -11.91
N PHE A 123 20.58 -20.23 -12.11
CA PHE A 123 20.64 -21.47 -12.91
C PHE A 123 19.93 -22.60 -12.17
#